data_AF-A0A4P8HAF0-F1
#
_entry.id   AF-A0A4P8HAF0-F1
#
_cell.length_a   1.000
_cell.length_b   1.000
_cell.length_c   1.000
_cell.angle_alpha   90.00
_cell.angle_beta   90.00
_cell.angle_gamma   90.00
#
_symmetry.space_group_name_H-M   'P 1'
#
loop_
_entity.id
_entity.type
_entity.pdbx_description
1 polymer ?
#
loop_
_entity_poly.entity_id
_entity_poly.type
_entity_poly.pdbx_seq_one_letter_code
_entity_poly.pdbx_strand_id
1 'polypeptide(L)'
;MIHRIALMGAGLATAAALTACTAPDPVTEESSPAAAESAEPTEEERTPGVMTTQGALLPDFPAAIEQLPDSEIISSSLGTVDAGEAGQSADASAPAEGEEAPEGEEAPAEQVNAALVMRTDMSEEDILSFYTESLEGHGFAAVGEAGSKDGVTTQAFHAEGDAQTVSVSIGPDPDDEAKRLVTVGGVVAP
;
A
#
# COMPACT_ATOMS: atom_id res chain seq x y z
N MET A 1 -31.59 25.62 44.51
CA MET A 1 -30.76 25.65 45.74
C MET A 1 -29.42 25.01 45.43
N ILE A 2 -28.31 25.73 45.68
CA ILE A 2 -26.98 25.22 46.13
C ILE A 2 -26.22 24.34 45.10
N HIS A 3 -24.96 24.55 44.70
CA HIS A 3 -23.88 25.52 44.95
C HIS A 3 -22.87 25.43 43.78
N ARG A 4 -22.15 26.53 43.52
CA ARG A 4 -20.96 26.65 42.67
C ARG A 4 -19.79 25.79 43.20
N ILE A 5 -18.86 25.39 42.34
CA ILE A 5 -17.39 25.51 42.56
C ILE A 5 -16.70 25.58 41.18
N ALA A 6 -15.95 26.66 40.98
CA ALA A 6 -14.96 26.82 39.94
C ALA A 6 -13.60 26.31 40.46
N LEU A 7 -12.72 25.80 39.61
CA LEU A 7 -11.29 25.91 39.87
C LEU A 7 -10.52 26.19 38.58
N MET A 8 -9.94 27.39 38.54
CA MET A 8 -8.90 27.80 37.62
C MET A 8 -7.58 27.09 37.97
N GLY A 9 -6.79 26.76 36.95
CA GLY A 9 -5.40 26.36 37.10
C GLY A 9 -4.56 27.01 36.01
N ALA A 10 -4.05 28.21 36.29
CA ALA A 10 -3.03 28.89 35.50
C ALA A 10 -1.64 28.46 35.99
N GLY A 11 -0.74 28.14 35.06
CA GLY A 11 0.69 27.95 35.33
C GLY A 11 1.52 28.81 34.38
N LEU A 12 2.19 29.82 34.92
CA LEU A 12 3.14 30.73 34.25
C LEU A 12 4.46 30.69 35.02
N ALA A 13 5.59 30.53 34.32
CA ALA A 13 6.87 31.28 34.47
C ALA A 13 8.06 30.42 33.96
N THR A 14 8.71 30.76 32.84
CA THR A 14 9.86 31.68 32.62
C THR A 14 11.20 31.23 33.24
N ALA A 15 12.22 30.97 32.41
CA ALA A 15 13.60 31.38 32.67
C ALA A 15 14.45 31.31 31.38
N ALA A 16 14.96 32.45 30.96
CA ALA A 16 15.99 32.61 29.95
C ALA A 16 17.38 32.40 30.57
N ALA A 17 18.32 31.82 29.81
CA ALA A 17 19.75 31.90 30.10
C ALA A 17 20.47 32.41 28.84
N LEU A 18 20.94 33.66 28.94
CA LEU A 18 21.87 34.31 28.03
C LEU A 18 23.29 34.11 28.55
N THR A 19 24.19 33.54 27.75
CA THR A 19 25.63 33.80 27.86
C THR A 19 26.24 33.87 26.46
N ALA A 20 26.91 34.98 26.21
CA ALA A 20 27.54 35.43 24.98
C ALA A 20 29.05 35.12 24.93
N CYS A 21 29.69 35.56 23.83
CA CYS A 21 31.11 35.59 23.44
C CYS A 21 31.54 34.40 22.56
N THR A 22 32.15 34.54 21.38
CA THR A 22 32.70 35.69 20.63
C THR A 22 32.94 35.26 19.17
N ALA A 23 32.70 36.14 18.20
CA ALA A 23 33.11 36.06 16.78
C ALA A 23 34.61 36.49 16.64
N PRO A 24 35.30 36.46 15.47
CA PRO A 24 34.81 36.33 14.07
C PRO A 24 35.65 35.44 13.10
N ASP A 25 35.12 35.15 11.91
CA ASP A 25 35.83 35.36 10.63
C ASP A 25 34.83 35.34 9.45
N PRO A 26 34.86 36.32 8.53
CA PRO A 26 33.99 36.37 7.36
C PRO A 26 34.67 35.76 6.14
N VAL A 27 34.11 34.68 5.60
CA VAL A 27 34.38 34.28 4.22
C VAL A 27 33.17 34.64 3.38
N THR A 28 33.29 35.79 2.73
CA THR A 28 32.52 36.11 1.53
C THR A 28 32.98 35.15 0.44
N GLU A 29 32.15 34.16 0.09
CA GLU A 29 32.17 33.56 -1.24
C GLU A 29 30.79 33.75 -1.87
N GLU A 30 30.77 34.77 -2.73
CA GLU A 30 30.11 34.84 -4.04
C GLU A 30 28.92 33.89 -4.29
N SER A 31 27.74 34.48 -4.45
CA SER A 31 26.60 33.83 -5.05
C SER A 31 26.91 33.31 -6.46
N SER A 32 26.58 32.05 -6.70
CA SER A 32 26.14 31.58 -8.02
C SER A 32 25.08 30.47 -7.82
N PRO A 33 23.91 30.53 -8.48
CA PRO A 33 22.89 29.52 -8.35
C PRO A 33 23.27 28.33 -9.24
N ALA A 34 23.85 27.29 -8.65
CA ALA A 34 23.99 26.01 -9.33
C ALA A 34 22.64 25.28 -9.23
N ALA A 35 21.93 25.30 -10.35
CA ALA A 35 20.81 24.43 -10.61
C ALA A 35 21.22 22.95 -10.54
N ALA A 36 20.22 22.13 -10.18
CA ALA A 36 20.11 20.70 -10.44
C ALA A 36 21.21 19.81 -9.85
N GLU A 37 20.88 19.12 -8.77
CA GLU A 37 21.13 17.69 -8.73
C GLU A 37 19.83 16.98 -8.36
N SER A 38 19.28 16.32 -9.38
CA SER A 38 18.32 15.23 -9.26
C SER A 38 18.70 14.37 -8.07
N ALA A 39 17.76 14.17 -7.14
CA ALA A 39 17.85 13.03 -6.25
C ALA A 39 17.94 11.79 -7.14
N GLU A 40 19.09 11.14 -7.13
CA GLU A 40 19.31 9.86 -7.77
C GLU A 40 18.24 8.90 -7.21
N PRO A 41 17.45 8.21 -8.06
CA PRO A 41 16.60 7.17 -7.56
C PRO A 41 17.53 6.14 -6.93
N THR A 42 17.35 5.88 -5.64
CA THR A 42 17.86 4.66 -5.03
C THR A 42 17.45 3.53 -5.96
N GLU A 43 18.44 2.81 -6.52
CA GLU A 43 18.22 1.59 -7.29
C GLU A 43 17.64 0.55 -6.32
N GLU A 44 16.33 0.68 -6.08
CA GLU A 44 15.48 -0.38 -5.55
C GLU A 44 15.68 -1.55 -6.50
N GLU A 45 16.16 -2.68 -5.98
CA GLU A 45 16.32 -3.93 -6.73
C GLU A 45 15.04 -4.15 -7.55
N ARG A 46 15.09 -3.86 -8.85
CA ARG A 46 13.98 -4.11 -9.75
C ARG A 46 13.85 -5.62 -9.82
N THR A 47 12.90 -6.16 -9.06
CA THR A 47 12.42 -7.53 -9.27
C THR A 47 12.00 -7.64 -10.73
N PRO A 48 12.63 -8.53 -11.52
CA PRO A 48 12.28 -8.71 -12.91
C PRO A 48 10.78 -8.99 -13.01
N GLY A 49 10.07 -8.22 -13.84
CA GLY A 49 8.63 -8.42 -14.08
C GLY A 49 7.68 -7.68 -13.12
N VAL A 50 8.18 -6.87 -12.17
CA VAL A 50 7.33 -5.97 -11.36
C VAL A 50 7.43 -4.54 -11.89
N MET A 51 6.29 -3.94 -12.19
CA MET A 51 6.16 -2.52 -12.52
C MET A 51 5.57 -1.78 -11.33
N THR A 52 6.18 -0.67 -10.93
CA THR A 52 5.71 0.18 -9.83
C THR A 52 5.73 1.63 -10.28
N THR A 53 4.73 2.40 -9.86
CA THR A 53 4.68 3.85 -10.04
C THR A 53 4.25 4.53 -8.73
N GLN A 54 4.71 5.75 -8.53
CA GLN A 54 4.36 6.59 -7.38
C GLN A 54 3.42 7.71 -7.83
N GLY A 55 2.39 8.02 -7.03
CA GLY A 55 1.49 9.14 -7.32
C GLY A 55 0.45 8.90 -8.43
N ALA A 56 0.42 7.70 -9.04
CA ALA A 56 -0.45 7.41 -10.17
C ALA A 56 -0.88 5.93 -10.21
N LEU A 57 -1.95 5.64 -10.93
CA LEU A 57 -2.36 4.26 -11.23
C LEU A 57 -1.63 3.77 -12.49
N LEU A 58 -1.20 2.51 -12.51
CA LEU A 58 -0.65 1.88 -13.71
C LEU A 58 -1.74 1.73 -14.80
N PRO A 59 -1.38 1.82 -16.10
CA PRO A 59 -2.36 1.78 -17.19
C PRO A 59 -3.08 0.43 -17.34
N ASP A 60 -2.42 -0.67 -16.98
CA ASP A 60 -2.95 -2.04 -17.02
C ASP A 60 -3.32 -2.55 -15.62
N PHE A 61 -3.68 -1.65 -14.71
CA PHE A 61 -4.08 -2.02 -13.36
C PHE A 61 -5.45 -2.70 -13.36
N PRO A 62 -5.62 -3.82 -12.64
CA PRO A 62 -6.82 -4.65 -12.73
C PRO A 62 -8.04 -3.89 -12.23
N ALA A 63 -9.12 -3.97 -13.01
CA ALA A 63 -10.37 -3.25 -12.75
C ALA A 63 -11.07 -3.68 -11.45
N ALA A 64 -10.76 -4.88 -10.93
CA ALA A 64 -11.29 -5.36 -9.66
C ALA A 64 -10.78 -4.58 -8.44
N ILE A 65 -9.61 -3.95 -8.54
CA ILE A 65 -9.06 -3.11 -7.45
C ILE A 65 -9.30 -1.65 -7.81
N GLU A 66 -10.46 -1.14 -7.41
CA GLU A 66 -10.87 0.22 -7.68
C GLU A 66 -10.16 1.24 -6.76
N GLN A 67 -9.87 2.42 -7.31
CA GLN A 67 -9.40 3.56 -6.54
C GLN A 67 -10.54 4.13 -5.69
N LEU A 68 -10.27 4.43 -4.42
CA LEU A 68 -11.22 5.17 -3.58
C LEU A 68 -11.51 6.57 -4.16
N PRO A 69 -12.76 7.06 -4.07
CA PRO A 69 -13.07 8.43 -4.45
C PRO A 69 -12.30 9.42 -3.58
N ASP A 70 -11.89 10.55 -4.19
CA ASP A 70 -11.18 11.65 -3.53
C ASP A 70 -9.90 11.22 -2.77
N SER A 71 -9.30 10.09 -3.17
CA SER A 71 -8.06 9.57 -2.59
C SER A 71 -6.83 10.00 -3.37
N GLU A 72 -5.71 10.13 -2.66
CA GLU A 72 -4.38 10.30 -3.24
C GLU A 72 -3.73 8.93 -3.41
N ILE A 73 -3.29 8.59 -4.63
CA ILE A 73 -2.51 7.37 -4.85
C ILE A 73 -1.09 7.63 -4.37
N ILE A 74 -0.60 6.82 -3.44
CA ILE A 74 0.78 6.86 -2.96
C ILE A 74 1.66 5.98 -3.85
N SER A 75 1.22 4.74 -4.07
CA SER A 75 1.94 3.75 -4.87
C SER A 75 0.98 2.78 -5.55
N SER A 76 1.33 2.34 -6.75
CA SER A 76 0.64 1.27 -7.48
C SER A 76 1.71 0.33 -8.06
N SER A 77 1.52 -0.98 -7.88
CA SER A 77 2.43 -2.02 -8.38
C SER A 77 1.69 -3.18 -9.04
N LEU A 78 2.28 -3.72 -10.10
CA LEU A 78 1.81 -4.89 -10.83
C LEU A 78 2.97 -5.86 -11.06
N GLY A 79 2.74 -7.15 -10.81
CA GLY A 79 3.66 -8.23 -11.14
C GLY A 79 2.92 -9.41 -11.75
N THR A 80 3.60 -10.19 -12.57
CA THR A 80 3.04 -11.44 -13.12
C THR A 80 3.13 -12.56 -12.10
N VAL A 81 2.08 -13.36 -11.96
CA VAL A 81 2.14 -14.60 -11.18
C VAL A 81 2.56 -15.72 -12.13
N ASP A 82 3.82 -16.14 -12.06
CA ASP A 82 4.26 -17.32 -12.80
C ASP A 82 3.64 -18.58 -12.16
N ALA A 83 2.87 -19.33 -12.95
CA ALA A 83 2.22 -20.56 -12.51
C ALA A 83 3.22 -21.70 -12.16
N GLY A 84 4.53 -21.49 -12.32
CA GLY A 84 5.59 -22.49 -12.20
C GLY A 84 6.56 -22.36 -11.02
N GLU A 85 6.49 -21.32 -10.17
CA GLU A 85 7.47 -21.12 -9.08
C GLU A 85 7.00 -21.50 -7.67
N ALA A 86 5.90 -22.26 -7.54
CA ALA A 86 5.61 -23.02 -6.33
C ALA A 86 6.28 -24.42 -6.40
N GLY A 87 7.61 -24.48 -6.27
CA GLY A 87 8.28 -25.71 -5.85
C GLY A 87 9.31 -26.36 -6.78
N GLN A 88 10.32 -25.62 -7.25
CA GLN A 88 11.55 -26.25 -7.77
C GLN A 88 12.70 -26.17 -6.76
N SER A 89 12.51 -26.92 -5.67
CA SER A 89 13.60 -27.60 -4.97
C SER A 89 13.36 -29.11 -5.09
N ALA A 90 13.30 -29.60 -6.32
CA ALA A 90 13.33 -31.02 -6.61
C ALA A 90 14.55 -31.28 -7.50
N ASP A 91 15.54 -31.87 -6.84
CA ASP A 91 16.74 -32.47 -7.39
C ASP A 91 16.48 -33.21 -8.71
N ALA A 92 17.34 -32.96 -9.68
CA ALA A 92 17.25 -33.51 -11.02
C ALA A 92 17.28 -35.05 -11.03
N SER A 93 16.24 -35.66 -11.60
CA SER A 93 16.33 -36.99 -12.21
C SER A 93 15.39 -37.05 -13.42
N ALA A 94 15.97 -37.42 -14.56
CA ALA A 94 15.46 -37.29 -15.93
C ALA A 94 14.09 -37.96 -16.21
N PRO A 95 13.33 -37.49 -17.23
CA PRO A 95 12.09 -38.14 -17.62
C PRO A 95 12.37 -39.45 -18.38
N ALA A 96 11.65 -40.50 -17.99
CA ALA A 96 11.50 -41.71 -18.79
C ALA A 96 10.55 -41.44 -19.97
N GLU A 97 10.92 -41.93 -21.14
CA GLU A 97 10.12 -41.84 -22.37
C GLU A 97 8.82 -42.64 -22.25
N GLY A 98 7.71 -41.99 -22.62
CA GLY A 98 6.45 -42.65 -22.98
C GLY A 98 5.33 -42.48 -21.98
N GLU A 99 4.48 -41.46 -22.18
CA GLU A 99 3.03 -41.60 -22.02
C GLU A 99 2.34 -40.41 -22.70
N GLU A 100 1.17 -40.69 -23.26
CA GLU A 100 0.44 -39.87 -24.21
C GLU A 100 0.04 -38.52 -23.63
N ALA A 101 0.12 -37.46 -24.46
CA ALA A 101 -0.29 -36.12 -24.08
C ALA A 101 -1.78 -36.11 -23.69
N PRO A 102 -2.17 -35.67 -22.47
CA PRO A 102 -3.56 -35.37 -22.21
C PRO A 102 -3.98 -34.19 -23.10
N GLU A 103 -5.01 -34.42 -23.91
CA GLU A 103 -5.71 -33.38 -24.65
C GLU A 103 -6.34 -32.38 -23.67
N GLY A 104 -6.10 -31.09 -23.89
CA GLY A 104 -6.83 -29.99 -23.23
C GLY A 104 -6.21 -29.46 -21.95
N GLU A 105 -4.93 -29.07 -21.98
CA GLU A 105 -4.41 -28.15 -20.97
C GLU A 105 -4.97 -26.76 -21.27
N GLU A 106 -6.08 -26.40 -20.60
CA GLU A 106 -6.47 -25.00 -20.47
C GLU A 106 -5.28 -24.30 -19.82
N ALA A 107 -4.59 -23.43 -20.57
CA ALA A 107 -3.54 -22.61 -20.00
C ALA A 107 -4.12 -21.90 -18.76
N PRO A 108 -3.44 -21.94 -17.61
CA PRO A 108 -3.94 -21.25 -16.42
C PRO A 108 -4.22 -19.80 -16.78
N ALA A 109 -5.40 -19.31 -16.42
CA ALA A 109 -5.75 -17.91 -16.64
C ALA A 109 -4.62 -17.03 -16.11
N GLU A 110 -4.11 -16.14 -16.98
CA GLU A 110 -3.02 -15.24 -16.64
C GLU A 110 -3.44 -14.43 -15.41
N GLN A 111 -2.69 -14.54 -14.31
CA GLN A 111 -2.98 -13.87 -13.04
C GLN A 111 -1.88 -12.86 -12.75
N VAL A 112 -2.27 -11.73 -12.18
CA VAL A 112 -1.37 -10.67 -11.78
C VAL A 112 -1.43 -10.47 -10.28
N ASN A 113 -0.27 -10.19 -9.69
CA ASN A 113 -0.19 -9.65 -8.34
C ASN A 113 -0.29 -8.12 -8.46
N ALA A 114 -1.32 -7.54 -7.88
CA ALA A 114 -1.56 -6.11 -7.91
C ALA A 114 -1.62 -5.55 -6.49
N ALA A 115 -1.06 -4.36 -6.29
CA ALA A 115 -1.20 -3.62 -5.04
C ALA A 115 -1.36 -2.12 -5.29
N LEU A 116 -2.27 -1.51 -4.54
CA LEU A 116 -2.59 -0.10 -4.58
C LEU A 116 -2.55 0.43 -3.14
N VAL A 117 -1.75 1.47 -2.92
CA VAL A 117 -1.63 2.19 -1.65
C VAL A 117 -2.16 3.59 -1.85
N MET A 118 -3.12 3.98 -1.02
CA MET A 118 -3.81 5.27 -1.11
C MET A 118 -3.88 5.95 0.25
N ARG A 119 -3.99 7.27 0.21
CA ARG A 119 -4.31 8.13 1.35
C ARG A 119 -5.69 8.75 1.15
N THR A 120 -6.50 8.77 2.20
CA THR A 120 -7.87 9.29 2.14
C THR A 120 -8.32 9.92 3.46
N ASP A 121 -9.29 10.84 3.37
CA ASP A 121 -10.02 11.41 4.51
C ASP A 121 -11.28 10.59 4.87
N MET A 122 -11.57 9.51 4.13
CA MET A 122 -12.72 8.63 4.37
C MET A 122 -12.63 7.89 5.72
N SER A 123 -13.79 7.58 6.28
CA SER A 123 -13.87 6.75 7.48
C SER A 123 -13.57 5.28 7.18
N GLU A 124 -13.12 4.53 8.18
CA GLU A 124 -12.85 3.10 8.05
C GLU A 124 -14.10 2.32 7.57
N GLU A 125 -15.27 2.66 8.09
CA GLU A 125 -16.54 2.03 7.72
C GLU A 125 -16.92 2.31 6.26
N ASP A 126 -16.72 3.56 5.80
CA ASP A 126 -16.99 3.92 4.41
C ASP A 126 -16.03 3.21 3.45
N ILE A 127 -14.75 3.09 3.81
CA ILE A 127 -13.74 2.39 3.01
C ILE A 127 -14.07 0.91 2.90
N LEU A 128 -14.40 0.25 4.03
CA LEU A 128 -14.79 -1.16 4.02
C LEU A 128 -16.06 -1.40 3.21
N SER A 129 -17.06 -0.52 3.36
CA SER A 129 -18.32 -0.62 2.61
C SER A 129 -18.09 -0.48 1.11
N PHE A 130 -17.28 0.50 0.71
CA PHE A 130 -16.90 0.71 -0.69
C PHE A 130 -16.24 -0.54 -1.27
N TYR A 131 -15.19 -1.08 -0.63
CA TYR A 131 -14.48 -2.24 -1.16
C TYR A 131 -15.30 -3.51 -1.12
N THR A 132 -16.18 -3.67 -0.13
CA THR A 132 -17.10 -4.81 -0.10
C THR A 132 -18.05 -4.76 -1.30
N GLU A 133 -18.70 -3.62 -1.55
CA GLU A 133 -19.63 -3.47 -2.67
C GLU A 133 -18.92 -3.60 -4.03
N SER A 134 -17.76 -2.95 -4.21
CA SER A 134 -16.97 -3.03 -5.44
C SER A 134 -16.52 -4.47 -5.71
N LEU A 135 -15.89 -5.14 -4.74
CA LEU A 135 -15.35 -6.49 -4.92
C LEU A 135 -16.47 -7.53 -5.12
N GLU A 136 -17.62 -7.39 -4.45
CA GLU A 136 -18.81 -8.22 -4.72
C GLU A 136 -19.32 -8.03 -6.15
N GLY A 137 -19.26 -6.81 -6.69
CA GLY A 137 -19.55 -6.51 -8.09
C GLY A 137 -18.63 -7.25 -9.08
N HIS A 138 -17.42 -7.61 -8.65
CA HIS A 138 -16.42 -8.37 -9.42
C HIS A 138 -16.39 -9.86 -9.06
N GLY A 139 -17.37 -10.36 -8.30
CA GLY A 139 -17.50 -11.79 -7.98
C GLY A 139 -16.64 -12.28 -6.80
N PHE A 140 -16.08 -11.37 -6.01
CA PHE A 140 -15.41 -11.69 -4.77
C PHE A 140 -16.39 -11.69 -3.59
N ALA A 141 -16.11 -12.51 -2.58
CA ALA A 141 -16.86 -12.53 -1.32
C ALA A 141 -15.92 -12.36 -0.14
N ALA A 142 -16.38 -11.64 0.88
CA ALA A 142 -15.63 -11.46 2.13
C ALA A 142 -15.38 -12.80 2.84
N VAL A 143 -14.15 -13.02 3.27
CA VAL A 143 -13.75 -14.19 4.03
C VAL A 143 -13.94 -13.90 5.51
N GLY A 144 -15.13 -14.23 6.02
CA GLY A 144 -15.49 -13.95 7.41
C GLY A 144 -15.61 -12.45 7.70
N GLU A 145 -15.59 -12.10 8.98
CA GLU A 145 -15.67 -10.71 9.44
C GLU A 145 -14.29 -10.03 9.42
N ALA A 146 -14.29 -8.70 9.22
CA ALA A 146 -13.08 -7.90 9.25
C ALA A 146 -12.38 -8.02 10.62
N GLY A 147 -11.07 -8.26 10.59
CA GLY A 147 -10.24 -8.28 11.78
C GLY A 147 -9.67 -6.90 12.06
N SER A 148 -9.52 -6.52 13.34
CA SER A 148 -8.82 -5.29 13.70
C SER A 148 -7.76 -5.57 14.76
N LYS A 149 -6.56 -5.04 14.54
CA LYS A 149 -5.41 -5.21 15.42
C LYS A 149 -4.50 -3.99 15.35
N ASP A 150 -4.12 -3.47 16.52
CA ASP A 150 -3.20 -2.34 16.65
C ASP A 150 -3.62 -1.10 15.84
N GLY A 151 -4.93 -0.87 15.71
CA GLY A 151 -5.48 0.25 14.94
C GLY A 151 -5.48 0.05 13.42
N VAL A 152 -5.18 -1.16 12.95
CA VAL A 152 -5.29 -1.56 11.54
C VAL A 152 -6.43 -2.55 11.39
N THR A 153 -7.36 -2.24 10.49
CA THR A 153 -8.45 -3.13 10.12
C THR A 153 -8.14 -3.82 8.79
N THR A 154 -8.34 -5.13 8.73
CA THR A 154 -8.03 -5.96 7.56
C THR A 154 -9.22 -6.85 7.22
N GLN A 155 -9.59 -6.88 5.93
CA GLN A 155 -10.60 -7.76 5.37
C GLN A 155 -10.02 -8.48 4.14
N ALA A 156 -10.16 -9.80 4.12
CA ALA A 156 -9.80 -10.63 2.96
C ALA A 156 -11.05 -10.97 2.13
N PHE A 157 -10.87 -11.14 0.83
CA PHE A 157 -11.91 -11.44 -0.15
C PHE A 157 -11.42 -12.49 -1.13
N HIS A 158 -12.25 -13.48 -1.46
CA HIS A 158 -11.93 -14.55 -2.42
C HIS A 158 -12.98 -14.59 -3.54
N ALA A 159 -12.55 -14.82 -4.77
CA ALA A 159 -13.47 -15.12 -5.88
C ALA A 159 -13.96 -16.58 -5.79
N GLU A 160 -15.19 -16.84 -6.20
CA GLU A 160 -15.69 -18.23 -6.31
C GLU A 160 -15.10 -18.90 -7.56
N GLY A 161 -14.37 -20.01 -7.38
CA GLY A 161 -13.92 -20.87 -8.47
C GLY A 161 -12.54 -20.55 -9.05
N ASP A 162 -12.08 -19.31 -8.92
CA ASP A 162 -10.76 -18.87 -9.36
C ASP A 162 -9.84 -18.66 -8.15
N ALA A 163 -8.54 -18.93 -8.29
CA ALA A 163 -7.54 -18.77 -7.22
C ALA A 163 -7.24 -17.28 -6.87
N GLN A 164 -8.18 -16.38 -7.14
CA GLN A 164 -8.06 -14.95 -6.94
C GLN A 164 -8.36 -14.58 -5.49
N THR A 165 -7.48 -13.74 -4.92
CA THR A 165 -7.57 -13.29 -3.54
C THR A 165 -7.23 -11.82 -3.47
N VAL A 166 -7.99 -11.03 -2.71
CA VAL A 166 -7.74 -9.62 -2.45
C VAL A 166 -7.78 -9.38 -0.95
N SER A 167 -6.87 -8.54 -0.46
CA SER A 167 -6.84 -8.09 0.93
C SER A 167 -6.89 -6.56 0.96
N VAL A 168 -7.77 -6.04 1.80
CA VAL A 168 -7.89 -4.61 2.11
C VAL A 168 -7.38 -4.40 3.53
N SER A 169 -6.45 -3.46 3.71
CA SER A 169 -5.94 -3.05 5.02
C SER A 169 -6.06 -1.53 5.18
N ILE A 170 -6.58 -1.09 6.32
CA ILE A 170 -6.89 0.30 6.62
C ILE A 170 -6.23 0.65 7.95
N GLY A 171 -5.38 1.66 7.98
CA GLY A 171 -4.71 2.11 9.20
C GLY A 171 -4.59 3.64 9.27
N PRO A 172 -4.11 4.17 10.40
CA PRO A 172 -3.73 5.58 10.49
C PRO A 172 -2.61 5.87 9.49
N ASP A 173 -2.67 7.03 8.84
CA ASP A 173 -1.56 7.45 7.98
C ASP A 173 -0.37 7.92 8.85
N PRO A 174 0.87 7.43 8.58
CA PRO A 174 2.04 7.79 9.38
C PRO A 174 2.49 9.24 9.19
N ASP A 175 2.13 9.89 8.08
CA ASP A 175 2.49 11.29 7.81
C ASP A 175 1.40 12.27 8.28
N ASP A 176 0.16 11.80 8.40
CA ASP A 176 -0.99 12.59 8.87
C ASP A 176 -2.03 11.72 9.60
N GLU A 177 -1.96 11.65 10.93
CA GLU A 177 -2.83 10.80 11.74
C GLU A 177 -4.35 11.13 11.61
N ALA A 178 -4.70 12.29 11.03
CA ALA A 178 -6.09 12.63 10.73
C ALA A 178 -6.64 11.85 9.52
N LYS A 179 -5.75 11.27 8.70
CA LYS A 179 -6.05 10.53 7.48
C LYS A 179 -5.91 9.03 7.66
N ARG A 180 -6.34 8.29 6.65
CA ARG A 180 -6.18 6.85 6.54
C ARG A 180 -5.24 6.49 5.42
N LEU A 181 -4.35 5.55 5.71
CA LEU A 181 -3.58 4.82 4.71
C LEU A 181 -4.34 3.52 4.42
N VAL A 182 -4.65 3.31 3.15
CA VAL A 182 -5.39 2.15 2.65
C VAL A 182 -4.50 1.39 1.69
N THR A 183 -4.31 0.10 1.95
CA THR A 183 -3.61 -0.82 1.06
C THR A 183 -4.60 -1.86 0.57
N VAL A 184 -4.75 -1.97 -0.75
CA VAL A 184 -5.54 -3.03 -1.38
C VAL A 184 -4.65 -3.79 -2.33
N GLY A 185 -4.60 -5.11 -2.20
CA GLY A 185 -3.78 -5.91 -3.10
C GLY A 185 -4.01 -7.40 -2.97
N GLY A 186 -3.50 -8.13 -3.94
CA GLY A 186 -3.62 -9.57 -4.00
C GLY A 186 -3.41 -10.11 -5.41
N VAL A 187 -3.89 -11.33 -5.63
CA VAL A 187 -3.81 -12.03 -6.91
C VAL A 187 -5.16 -11.94 -7.59
N VAL A 188 -5.19 -11.38 -8.80
CA VAL A 188 -6.41 -11.16 -9.55
C VAL A 188 -6.20 -11.48 -11.02
N ALA A 189 -7.28 -11.73 -11.74
CA ALA A 189 -7.26 -11.68 -13.20
C ALA A 189 -6.98 -10.23 -13.66
N PRO A 190 -6.22 -10.05 -14.76
CA PRO A 190 -5.91 -8.74 -15.33
C PRO A 190 -7.16 -7.99 -15.82
#